data_AF-A0A7C2XI77-F1
#
_entry.id   AF-A0A7C2XI77-F1
#
_cell.length_a   1.000
_cell.length_b   1.000
_cell.length_c   1.000
_cell.angle_alpha   90.00
_cell.angle_beta   90.00
_cell.angle_gamma   90.00
#
_symmetry.space_group_name_H-M   'P 1'
#
loop_
_entity.id
_entity.type
_entity.pdbx_description
1 polymer ?
#
loop_
_entity_poly.entity_id
_entity_poly.type
_entity_poly.pdbx_seq_one_letter_code
_entity_poly.pdbx_strand_id
1 'polypeptide(L)'
;MTRTILIICYVAWLISGCALAGVVAAGTPPEFETGIDPESWARVPAGEFLRGPFGHQTPVDYDYEIMITDVTNEQYARYLSEALRAGSIEIAADQVVGYYPSEVYHGYKHEVEISA
;
A
#
# COMPACT_ATOMS: atom_id res chain seq x y z
N MET A 1 8.03 -17.21 53.74
CA MET A 1 8.35 -15.79 53.44
C MET A 1 9.47 -15.68 52.39
N THR A 2 10.61 -16.35 52.55
CA THR A 2 11.70 -16.39 51.55
C THR A 2 11.27 -16.91 50.17
N ARG A 3 10.48 -17.99 50.11
CA ARG A 3 9.98 -18.55 48.84
C ARG A 3 9.02 -17.61 48.10
N THR A 4 8.19 -16.86 48.83
CA THR A 4 7.27 -15.88 48.28
C THR A 4 8.00 -14.66 47.73
N ILE A 5 9.06 -14.21 48.41
CA ILE A 5 9.91 -13.10 47.95
C ILE A 5 10.64 -13.49 46.65
N LEU A 6 11.17 -14.71 46.56
CA LEU A 6 11.85 -15.20 45.35
C LEU A 6 10.90 -15.27 44.14
N ILE A 7 9.64 -15.67 44.34
CA ILE A 7 8.63 -15.70 43.28
C ILE A 7 8.27 -14.28 42.83
N ILE A 8 8.13 -13.33 43.76
CA ILE A 8 7.85 -11.93 43.42
C ILE A 8 9.01 -11.30 42.64
N CYS A 9 10.26 -11.56 43.03
CA CYS A 9 11.43 -11.09 42.31
C CYS A 9 11.53 -11.69 40.90
N TYR A 10 11.20 -12.98 40.74
CA TYR A 10 11.20 -13.65 39.44
C TYR A 10 10.10 -13.10 38.51
N VAL A 11 8.90 -12.88 39.04
CA VAL A 11 7.79 -12.27 38.29
C VAL A 11 8.11 -10.83 37.90
N ALA A 12 8.70 -10.03 38.79
CA ALA A 12 9.16 -8.68 38.47
C ALA A 12 10.23 -8.67 37.36
N TRP A 13 11.10 -9.67 37.33
CA TRP A 13 12.11 -9.83 36.28
C TRP A 13 11.49 -10.19 34.93
N LEU A 14 10.48 -11.07 34.92
CA LEU A 14 9.76 -11.43 33.70
C LEU A 14 8.95 -10.26 33.12
N ILE A 15 8.37 -9.39 33.97
CA ILE A 15 7.60 -8.22 33.51
C ILE A 15 8.53 -7.16 32.90
N SER A 16 9.78 -7.03 33.38
CA SER A 16 10.78 -6.13 32.78
C SER A 16 11.20 -6.53 31.36
N GLY A 17 11.03 -7.80 30.97
CA GLY A 17 11.25 -8.28 29.60
C GLY A 17 10.09 -7.93 28.65
N CYS A 18 8.93 -7.53 29.18
CA CYS A 18 7.81 -6.97 28.42
C CYS A 18 7.93 -5.45 28.21
N ALA A 19 9.07 -4.84 28.57
CA ALA A 19 9.40 -3.54 28.02
C ALA A 19 9.54 -3.69 26.51
N LEU A 20 8.76 -2.92 25.77
CA LEU A 20 8.57 -2.92 24.32
C LEU A 20 9.90 -2.76 23.56
N ALA A 21 10.74 -3.79 23.54
CA ALA A 21 11.98 -3.86 22.76
C ALA A 21 11.70 -4.07 21.25
N GLY A 22 10.45 -3.87 20.83
CA GLY A 22 9.96 -4.15 19.48
C GLY A 22 9.34 -2.96 18.76
N VAL A 23 9.20 -1.79 19.40
CA VAL A 23 9.17 -0.55 18.61
C VAL A 23 10.62 -0.14 18.54
N VAL A 24 11.29 -0.62 17.49
CA VAL A 24 12.42 0.13 16.92
C VAL A 24 11.97 1.57 17.01
N ALA A 25 12.68 2.40 17.78
CA ALA A 25 12.55 3.83 17.65
C ALA A 25 13.00 4.15 16.23
N ALA A 26 12.10 3.92 15.26
CA ALA A 26 12.11 4.60 14.01
C ALA A 26 11.91 6.04 14.44
N GLY A 27 13.03 6.73 14.69
CA GLY A 27 13.01 8.17 14.71
C GLY A 27 12.25 8.61 13.47
N THR A 28 11.50 9.71 13.57
CA THR A 28 10.80 10.28 12.42
C THR A 28 11.77 10.26 11.24
N PRO A 29 11.41 9.62 10.11
CA PRO A 29 12.26 9.60 8.94
C PRO A 29 12.70 11.03 8.62
N PRO A 30 13.96 11.27 8.24
CA PRO A 30 14.38 12.60 7.86
C PRO A 30 13.52 13.08 6.69
N GLU A 31 12.85 14.22 6.86
CA GLU A 31 12.12 14.90 5.80
C GLU A 31 13.12 15.72 4.97
N PHE A 32 13.02 15.62 3.65
CA PHE A 32 13.85 16.38 2.72
C PHE A 32 12.95 17.29 1.88
N GLU A 33 13.27 18.58 1.86
CA GLU A 33 12.65 19.52 0.93
C GLU A 33 13.22 19.27 -0.47
N THR A 34 12.42 18.66 -1.33
CA THR A 34 12.80 18.29 -2.71
C THR A 34 12.49 19.42 -3.70
N GLY A 35 11.74 20.44 -3.29
CA GLY A 35 11.26 21.51 -4.16
C GLY A 35 10.13 21.09 -5.11
N ILE A 36 9.57 19.90 -4.95
CA ILE A 36 8.41 19.41 -5.72
C ILE A 36 7.25 19.08 -4.76
N ASP A 37 6.04 19.48 -5.14
CA ASP A 37 4.82 19.16 -4.38
C ASP A 37 4.42 17.69 -4.62
N PRO A 38 4.45 16.82 -3.60
CA PRO A 38 4.09 15.42 -3.74
C PRO A 38 2.58 15.18 -3.96
N GLU A 39 1.73 16.20 -3.78
CA GLU A 39 0.30 16.14 -4.07
C GLU A 39 -0.03 16.70 -5.46
N SER A 40 0.99 17.00 -6.29
CA SER A 40 0.79 17.57 -7.62
C SER A 40 0.35 16.54 -8.66
N TRP A 41 -0.63 16.94 -9.47
CA TRP A 41 -1.21 16.15 -10.56
C TRP A 41 -0.99 16.85 -11.90
N ALA A 42 -0.74 16.06 -12.94
CA ALA A 42 -0.66 16.52 -14.32
C ALA A 42 -1.82 15.92 -15.12
N ARG A 43 -2.50 16.79 -15.89
CA ARG A 43 -3.53 16.38 -16.84
C ARG A 43 -2.90 15.82 -18.10
N VAL A 44 -3.30 14.61 -18.45
CA VAL A 44 -3.04 13.97 -19.74
C VAL A 44 -4.29 14.13 -20.60
N PRO A 45 -4.21 14.85 -21.73
CA PRO A 45 -5.36 15.06 -22.59
C PRO A 45 -5.72 13.79 -23.37
N ALA A 46 -7.01 13.64 -23.69
CA ALA A 46 -7.51 12.68 -24.66
C ALA A 46 -6.78 12.84 -26.01
N GLY A 47 -6.52 11.74 -26.69
CA GLY A 47 -5.80 11.75 -27.95
C GLY A 47 -5.32 10.38 -28.42
N GLU A 48 -4.58 10.39 -29.53
CA GLU A 48 -3.96 9.20 -30.10
C GLU A 48 -2.57 8.97 -29.49
N PHE A 49 -2.35 7.78 -28.94
CA PHE A 49 -1.09 7.39 -28.34
C PHE A 49 -0.55 6.11 -28.99
N LEU A 50 0.77 5.93 -28.93
CA LEU A 50 1.41 4.70 -29.40
C LEU A 50 1.47 3.69 -28.24
N ARG A 51 0.80 2.54 -28.43
CA ARG A 51 0.78 1.45 -27.45
C ARG A 51 1.79 0.37 -27.79
N GLY A 52 2.58 0.00 -26.78
CA GLY A 52 3.49 -1.14 -26.81
C GLY A 52 4.69 -0.98 -27.75
N PRO A 53 5.56 -1.99 -27.83
CA PRO A 53 6.83 -1.91 -28.55
C PRO A 53 6.67 -1.80 -30.08
N PHE A 54 5.50 -2.17 -30.63
CA PHE A 54 5.21 -2.10 -32.06
C PHE A 54 4.49 -0.81 -32.49
N GLY A 55 4.24 0.11 -31.56
CA GLY A 55 3.71 1.45 -31.85
C GLY A 55 2.31 1.43 -32.45
N HIS A 56 1.40 0.60 -31.93
CA HIS A 56 0.01 0.61 -32.40
C HIS A 56 -0.68 1.90 -31.96
N GLN A 57 -1.19 2.68 -32.91
CA GLN A 57 -2.03 3.85 -32.60
C GLN A 57 -3.27 3.39 -31.84
N THR A 58 -3.45 3.94 -30.64
CA THR A 58 -4.53 3.59 -29.72
C THR A 58 -5.13 4.89 -29.19
N PRO A 59 -6.44 5.13 -29.40
CA PRO A 59 -7.11 6.28 -28.84
C PRO A 59 -7.27 6.12 -27.32
N VAL A 60 -7.03 7.20 -26.60
CA VAL A 60 -7.54 7.40 -25.24
C VAL A 60 -8.57 8.52 -25.35
N ASP A 61 -9.85 8.18 -25.21
CA ASP A 61 -10.99 9.05 -25.51
C ASP A 61 -11.46 9.91 -24.33
N TYR A 62 -10.68 9.93 -23.25
CA TYR A 62 -10.93 10.72 -22.06
C TYR A 62 -9.64 11.40 -21.57
N ASP A 63 -9.82 12.58 -20.98
CA ASP A 63 -8.75 13.20 -20.20
C ASP A 63 -8.61 12.45 -18.87
N TYR A 64 -7.40 12.34 -18.36
CA TYR A 64 -7.15 11.82 -17.03
C TYR A 64 -6.00 12.58 -16.37
N GLU A 65 -5.83 12.37 -15.07
CA GLU A 65 -4.74 12.96 -14.31
C GLU A 65 -3.85 11.85 -13.76
N ILE A 66 -2.55 12.13 -13.72
CA ILE A 66 -1.55 11.29 -13.06
C ILE A 66 -0.76 12.13 -12.08
N MET A 67 -0.32 11.52 -10.99
CA MET A 67 0.62 12.18 -10.09
C MET A 67 1.93 12.45 -10.82
N ILE A 68 2.49 13.64 -10.59
CA ILE A 68 3.78 14.03 -11.18
C ILE A 68 4.92 13.25 -10.53
N THR A 69 4.76 12.90 -9.26
CA THR A 69 5.69 12.07 -8.49
C THR A 69 5.11 10.70 -8.22
N ASP A 70 5.96 9.76 -7.84
CA ASP A 70 5.51 8.47 -7.31
C ASP A 70 4.66 8.68 -6.05
N VAL A 71 3.70 7.79 -5.84
CA VAL A 71 2.87 7.74 -4.63
C VAL A 71 3.77 7.48 -3.42
N THR A 72 3.72 8.35 -2.42
CA THR A 72 4.49 8.19 -1.19
C THR A 72 3.90 7.11 -0.29
N ASN A 73 4.72 6.55 0.61
CA ASN A 73 4.24 5.59 1.61
C ASN A 73 3.13 6.17 2.51
N GLU A 74 3.20 7.47 2.82
CA GLU A 74 2.18 8.15 3.61
C GLU A 74 0.86 8.23 2.86
N GLN A 75 0.88 8.64 1.59
CA GLN A 75 -0.29 8.69 0.72
C GLN A 75 -0.92 7.31 0.55
N TYR A 76 -0.10 6.28 0.32
CA TYR A 76 -0.57 4.92 0.17
C TYR A 76 -1.20 4.38 1.46
N ALA A 77 -0.58 4.61 2.62
CA ALA A 77 -1.14 4.22 3.92
C ALA A 77 -2.47 4.94 4.22
N ARG A 78 -2.57 6.23 3.86
CA ARG A 78 -3.81 7.01 3.96
C ARG A 78 -4.91 6.42 3.08
N TYR A 79 -4.62 6.13 1.81
CA TYR A 79 -5.54 5.47 0.89
C TYR A 79 -6.06 4.13 1.44
N LEU A 80 -5.16 3.25 1.91
CA LEU A 80 -5.56 1.95 2.47
C LEU A 80 -6.43 2.11 3.71
N SER A 81 -6.13 3.07 4.59
CA SER A 81 -6.92 3.33 5.79
C SER A 81 -8.34 3.79 5.45
N GLU A 82 -8.48 4.65 4.43
CA GLU A 82 -9.76 5.11 3.93
C GLU A 82 -10.56 4.01 3.25
N ALA A 83 -9.91 3.21 2.41
CA ALA A 83 -10.51 2.07 1.72
C ALA A 83 -11.01 1.01 2.69
N LEU A 84 -10.22 0.68 3.73
CA LEU A 84 -10.61 -0.27 4.76
C LEU A 84 -11.83 0.23 5.55
N ARG A 85 -11.84 1.52 5.90
CA ARG A 85 -12.99 2.16 6.57
C ARG A 85 -14.25 2.19 5.68
N ALA A 86 -14.08 2.33 4.37
CA ALA A 86 -15.16 2.28 3.40
C ALA A 86 -15.63 0.85 3.08
N GLY A 87 -14.88 -0.17 3.47
CA GLY A 87 -15.18 -1.58 3.19
C GLY A 87 -14.91 -2.01 1.74
N SER A 88 -14.13 -1.24 0.98
CA SER A 88 -13.72 -1.63 -0.38
C SER A 88 -12.56 -2.63 -0.39
N ILE A 89 -11.84 -2.71 0.71
CA ILE A 89 -10.81 -3.71 0.99
C ILE A 89 -11.05 -4.33 2.37
N GLU A 90 -10.52 -5.53 2.58
CA GLU A 90 -10.55 -6.21 3.86
C GLU A 90 -9.19 -6.84 4.18
N ILE A 91 -8.99 -7.19 5.45
CA ILE A 91 -7.81 -7.93 5.90
C ILE A 91 -8.24 -9.39 6.09
N ALA A 92 -7.76 -10.27 5.22
CA ALA A 92 -8.06 -11.70 5.24
C ALA A 92 -6.77 -12.48 5.57
N ALA A 93 -6.78 -13.19 6.70
CA ALA A 93 -5.58 -13.78 7.31
C ALA A 93 -4.48 -12.71 7.49
N ASP A 94 -3.41 -12.77 6.69
CA ASP A 94 -2.29 -11.82 6.72
C ASP A 94 -2.16 -11.02 5.41
N GLN A 95 -3.27 -10.86 4.67
CA GLN A 95 -3.30 -10.17 3.39
C GLN A 95 -4.35 -9.05 3.36
N VAL A 96 -4.00 -7.95 2.69
CA VAL A 96 -4.97 -6.93 2.29
C VAL A 96 -5.54 -7.33 0.94
N VAL A 97 -6.85 -7.57 0.89
CA VAL A 97 -7.54 -8.00 -0.33
C VAL A 97 -8.64 -7.02 -0.69
N GLY A 98 -8.92 -6.89 -1.98
CA GLY A 98 -9.96 -6.02 -2.51
C GLY A 98 -10.57 -6.63 -3.77
N TYR A 99 -11.79 -6.22 -4.10
CA TYR A 99 -12.43 -6.69 -5.32
C TYR A 99 -11.71 -6.14 -6.55
N TYR A 100 -11.35 -7.04 -7.47
CA TYR A 100 -10.83 -6.70 -8.78
C TYR A 100 -11.73 -7.33 -9.84
N PRO A 101 -12.37 -6.54 -10.73
CA PRO A 101 -13.34 -7.06 -11.70
C PRO A 101 -12.73 -7.93 -12.82
N SER A 102 -11.40 -8.09 -12.86
CA SER A 102 -10.63 -8.71 -13.94
C SER A 102 -10.79 -8.00 -15.31
N GLU A 103 -9.85 -8.26 -16.21
CA GLU A 103 -9.98 -7.85 -17.61
C GLU A 103 -10.70 -8.94 -18.43
N VAL A 104 -11.24 -8.57 -19.59
CA VAL A 104 -11.83 -9.51 -20.54
C VAL A 104 -10.76 -10.49 -21.02
N TYR A 105 -11.10 -11.78 -21.08
CA TYR A 105 -10.23 -12.80 -21.67
C TYR A 105 -10.19 -12.67 -23.20
N HIS A 106 -9.00 -12.56 -23.79
CA HIS A 106 -8.76 -12.40 -25.22
C HIS A 106 -8.06 -13.62 -25.86
N GLY A 107 -7.63 -14.61 -25.09
CA GLY A 107 -7.00 -15.83 -25.59
C GLY A 107 -5.50 -15.70 -25.90
N TYR A 108 -4.82 -14.68 -25.36
CA TYR A 108 -3.38 -14.54 -25.54
C TYR A 108 -2.58 -15.54 -24.69
N LYS A 109 -1.32 -15.78 -25.08
CA LYS A 109 -0.46 -16.84 -24.50
C LYS A 109 -0.27 -16.78 -22.99
N HIS A 110 -0.46 -15.62 -22.36
CA HIS A 110 -0.26 -15.40 -20.93
C HIS A 110 -1.56 -15.02 -20.20
N GLU A 111 -2.71 -15.39 -20.76
CA GLU A 111 -4.01 -15.20 -20.13
C GLU A 111 -4.56 -16.53 -19.62
N VAL A 112 -5.22 -16.47 -18.46
CA VAL A 112 -5.94 -17.59 -17.87
C VAL A 112 -7.41 -17.20 -17.80
N GLU A 113 -8.27 -17.97 -18.45
CA GLU A 113 -9.71 -17.78 -18.34
C GLU A 113 -10.15 -18.17 -16.93
N ILE A 114 -10.83 -17.26 -16.25
CA ILE A 114 -11.48 -17.50 -14.97
C ILE A 114 -12.95 -17.74 -15.28
N SER A 115 -13.37 -19.01 -15.28
CA SER A 115 -14.77 -19.38 -15.45
C SER A 115 -15.60 -18.82 -14.28
N ALA A 116 -16.79 -18.31 -14.61
CA ALA A 116 -17.77 -17.80 -13.64
C ALA A 116 -18.31 -18.88 -12.68
#